data_AF-A0A7X9CNM9-F1
#
_entry.id   AF-A0A7X9CNM9-F1
#
_cell.length_a   1.000
_cell.length_b   1.000
_cell.length_c   1.000
_cell.angle_alpha   90.00
_cell.angle_beta   90.00
_cell.angle_gamma   90.00
#
_symmetry.space_group_name_H-M   'P 1'
#
loop_
_entity.id
_entity.type
_entity.pdbx_description
1 polymer ?
#
loop_
_entity_poly.entity_id
_entity_poly.type
_entity_poly.pdbx_seq_one_letter_code
_entity_poly.pdbx_strand_id
1 'polypeptide(L)' 'MTHEKNSQALDGVKCIVNTCHYHVLGDLCGAKQIEIKPRNASTTEETDCATFRPNEDNTLK' A
#
# COMPACT_ATOMS: atom_id res chain seq x y z
N MET A 1 -5.09 -11.61 -9.10
CA MET A 1 -5.76 -10.30 -9.09
C MET A 1 -4.67 -9.24 -9.23
N THR A 2 -4.56 -8.64 -10.40
CA THR A 2 -3.56 -7.62 -10.74
C THR A 2 -4.01 -6.29 -10.17
N HIS A 3 -3.30 -5.78 -9.16
CA HIS A 3 -3.57 -4.48 -8.58
C HIS A 3 -2.81 -3.44 -9.40
N GLU A 4 -3.53 -2.74 -10.27
CA GLU A 4 -2.99 -1.69 -11.15
C GLU A 4 -2.67 -0.43 -10.33
N LYS A 5 -1.50 0.18 -10.58
CA LYS A 5 -1.10 1.47 -9.99
C LYS A 5 -1.71 2.60 -10.82
N ASN A 6 -2.62 3.37 -10.22
CA ASN A 6 -3.22 4.54 -10.87
C ASN A 6 -2.47 5.81 -10.46
N SER A 7 -2.47 6.82 -11.33
CA SER A 7 -1.94 8.16 -11.03
C SER A 7 -2.81 8.94 -10.03
N GLN A 8 -4.05 8.49 -9.80
CA GLN A 8 -4.95 9.06 -8.80
C GLN A 8 -4.80 8.34 -7.47
N ALA A 9 -4.61 9.12 -6.41
CA ALA A 9 -4.56 8.62 -5.05
C ALA A 9 -5.94 8.11 -4.59
N LEU A 10 -5.92 7.06 -3.78
CA LEU A 10 -7.05 6.57 -3.02
C LEU A 10 -7.34 7.54 -1.89
N ASP A 11 -8.52 8.14 -1.91
CA ASP A 11 -8.93 9.09 -0.88
C ASP A 11 -9.05 8.41 0.48
N GLY A 12 -8.66 9.13 1.54
CA GLY A 12 -8.71 8.64 2.93
C GLY A 12 -7.64 7.62 3.33
N VAL A 13 -6.69 7.25 2.46
CA VAL A 13 -5.63 6.28 2.79
C VAL A 13 -4.23 6.92 2.70
N LYS A 14 -3.57 7.04 3.85
CA LYS A 14 -2.17 7.45 3.95
C LYS A 14 -1.23 6.26 3.73
N CYS A 15 -0.33 6.34 2.76
CA CYS A 15 0.74 5.36 2.54
C CYS A 15 2.09 6.06 2.70
N ILE A 16 2.69 5.97 3.90
CA ILE A 16 4.02 6.55 4.20
C ILE A 16 5.18 5.63 3.78
N VAL A 17 4.88 4.40 3.39
CA VAL A 17 5.88 3.38 3.08
C VAL A 17 6.39 3.63 1.67
N ASN A 18 7.45 4.44 1.54
CA ASN A 18 8.02 4.83 0.24
C ASN A 18 8.59 3.65 -0.57
N THR A 19 8.79 2.49 0.06
CA THR A 19 9.16 1.24 -0.62
C THR A 19 7.96 0.49 -1.18
N CYS A 20 6.73 0.93 -0.92
CA CYS A 20 5.53 0.38 -1.52
C CYS A 20 5.41 0.83 -2.98
N HIS A 21 5.18 -0.10 -3.89
CA HIS A 21 4.94 0.16 -5.31
C HIS A 21 3.80 1.16 -5.51
N TYR A 22 2.78 1.14 -4.65
CA TYR A 22 1.62 2.04 -4.71
C TYR A 22 1.83 3.37 -3.99
N HIS A 23 2.97 3.61 -3.36
CA HIS A 23 3.28 4.92 -2.79
C HIS A 23 3.32 5.98 -3.91
N VAL A 24 2.62 7.09 -3.71
CA VAL A 24 2.68 8.28 -4.57
C VAL A 24 3.02 9.51 -3.73
N LEU A 25 3.36 10.62 -4.40
CA LEU A 25 3.78 11.85 -3.74
C LEU A 25 2.74 12.34 -2.72
N GLY A 26 3.21 12.81 -1.56
CA GLY A 26 2.35 13.33 -0.48
C GLY A 26 1.87 12.28 0.53
N ASP A 27 2.59 11.16 0.67
CA ASP A 27 2.23 10.02 1.53
C ASP A 27 0.87 9.42 1.19
N LEU A 28 0.54 9.35 -0.10
CA LEU A 28 -0.75 8.85 -0.57
C LEU A 28 -0.61 7.45 -1.17
N CYS A 29 -1.69 6.68 -1.15
CA CYS A 29 -1.76 5.36 -1.78
C CYS A 29 -2.36 5.46 -3.19
N GLY A 30 -1.65 5.09 -4.25
CA GLY A 30 -2.16 5.02 -5.63
C GLY A 30 -2.81 3.69 -6.01
N ALA A 31 -3.06 2.80 -5.04
CA ALA A 31 -3.79 1.56 -5.29
C ALA A 31 -5.28 1.84 -5.48
N LYS A 32 -5.93 1.18 -6.45
CA LYS A 32 -7.39 1.32 -6.67
C LYS A 32 -8.22 0.91 -5.44
N GLN A 33 -7.72 -0.06 -4.67
CA GLN A 33 -8.32 -0.55 -3.43
C GLN A 33 -7.21 -1.15 -2.56
N ILE A 34 -7.38 -1.06 -1.23
CA ILE A 34 -6.51 -1.75 -0.26
C ILE A 34 -7.23 -2.96 0.36
N GLU A 35 -6.43 -3.94 0.78
CA GLU A 35 -6.84 -5.05 1.62
C GLU A 35 -6.02 -5.01 2.91
N ILE A 36 -6.69 -5.04 4.06
CA ILE A 36 -6.07 -5.11 5.39
C ILE A 36 -6.22 -6.53 5.94
N LYS A 37 -5.15 -7.08 6.54
CA LYS A 37 -5.12 -8.44 7.11
C LYS A 37 -4.41 -8.46 8.47
N PRO A 38 -4.63 -9.50 9.30
CA PRO A 38 -5.59 -10.61 9.12
C PRO A 38 -7.02 -10.23 9.52
N ARG A 39 -8.00 -11.11 9.19
CA ARG A 39 -9.44 -10.89 9.47
C ARG A 39 -9.76 -10.68 10.95
N ASN A 40 -9.03 -11.36 11.83
CA ASN A 40 -9.30 -11.42 13.27
C ASN A 40 -8.18 -10.74 14.08
N ALA A 41 -7.66 -9.62 13.57
CA ALA A 41 -6.69 -8.82 14.31
C ALA A 41 -7.31 -8.31 15.62
N SER A 42 -6.59 -8.50 16.72
CA SER A 42 -7.00 -8.05 18.06
C SER A 42 -6.26 -6.79 18.50
N THR A 43 -5.16 -6.45 17.82
CA THR A 43 -4.42 -5.20 18.03
C THR A 43 -4.12 -4.51 16.71
N THR A 44 -3.73 -3.24 16.79
CA THR A 44 -3.34 -2.44 15.61
C THR A 44 -2.06 -2.95 14.97
N GLU A 45 -1.13 -3.47 15.77
CA GLU A 45 0.16 -4.00 15.32
C GLU A 45 0.03 -5.29 14.52
N GLU A 46 -1.10 -5.99 14.67
CA GLU A 46 -1.43 -7.17 13.87
C GLU A 46 -1.97 -6.80 12.48
N THR A 47 -2.39 -5.54 12.27
CA THR A 47 -2.98 -5.11 10.99
C THR A 47 -1.92 -4.67 10.00
N ASP A 48 -1.89 -5.34 8.85
CA ASP A 48 -0.99 -5.05 7.74
C ASP A 48 -1.75 -4.73 6.46
N CYS A 49 -1.15 -3.87 5.63
CA CYS A 49 -1.59 -3.62 4.26
C CYS A 49 -1.19 -4.80 3.36
N ALA A 50 -2.09 -5.75 3.13
CA ALA A 50 -1.88 -6.92 2.28
C ALA A 50 -1.70 -6.56 0.79
N THR A 51 -2.12 -5.34 0.41
CA THR A 51 -1.88 -4.77 -0.92
C THR A 51 -0.43 -4.33 -1.11
N PHE A 52 0.40 -4.26 -0.07
CA PHE A 52 1.81 -3.91 -0.20
C PHE A 52 2.51 -4.77 -1.25
N ARG A 53 3.23 -4.10 -2.16
CA ARG A 53 4.17 -4.71 -3.09
C ARG A 53 5.46 -3.91 -3.02
N PRO A 54 6.64 -4.54 -2.96
CA PRO A 54 7.88 -3.80 -3.01
C PRO A 54 7.99 -3.07 -4.35
N ASN A 55 8.45 -1.83 -4.33
CA ASN A 55 8.78 -1.12 -5.54
C ASN A 55 10.01 -1.78 -6.19
N GLU A 56 9.88 -2.25 -7.44
CA GLU A 56 10.94 -2.98 -8.14
C GLU A 56 12.23 -2.14 -8.29
N ASP A 57 12.11 -0.82 -8.36
CA ASP A 57 13.24 0.12 -8.39
C ASP A 57 14.14 0.03 -7.13
N ASN A 58 13.58 -0.39 -6.00
CA ASN A 58 14.30 -0.50 -4.74
C ASN A 58 14.92 -1.89 -4.50
N THR A 59 14.77 -2.82 -5.45
CA THR A 59 15.35 -4.17 -5.39
C THR A 59 16.74 -4.27 -6.02
N LEU A 60 17.18 -3.20 -6.70
CA LEU A 60 18.49 -3.07 -7.34
C LEU A 60 19.49 -2.21 -6.53
N LYS A 61 19.15 -1.85 -5.29
CA LYS A 61 20.03 -1.12 -4.36
C LYS A 61 20.53 -2.00 -3.23
#